data_AF-K1Z1N5-F1
#
_entry.id   AF-K1Z1N5-F1
#
_cell.length_a   1.000
_cell.length_b   1.000
_cell.length_c   1.000
_cell.angle_alpha   90.00
_cell.angle_beta   90.00
_cell.angle_gamma   90.00
#
_symmetry.space_group_name_H-M   'P 1'
#
loop_
_entity.id
_entity.type
_entity.pdbx_description
1 polymer ?
#
loop_
_entity_poly.entity_id
_entity_poly.type
_entity_poly.pdbx_seq_one_letter_code
_entity_poly.pdbx_strand_id
1 'polypeptide(L)'
;MQQIDGIDQIATCDFKDKLILFDQDFDAAHGSFMDTAAVIPQLDLIISVDTATCHLAAAMGTPTWIIVPFPADWRWLRNRSDSPWYPSVRLFRQHTLGNWDTPINEIVSELQKTLSMTSSEHTISLLPHQPTAEQHQFFEHLMQTLN
;
A
#
# COMPACT_ATOMS: atom_id res chain seq x y z
N MET A 1 -6.51 -18.23 -11.32
CA MET A 1 -6.72 -17.53 -12.60
C MET A 1 -8.07 -16.84 -12.48
N GLN A 2 -8.13 -15.52 -12.59
CA GLN A 2 -9.34 -14.72 -12.41
C GLN A 2 -10.33 -15.06 -13.54
N GLN A 3 -11.62 -15.24 -13.23
CA GLN A 3 -12.60 -15.75 -14.21
C GLN A 3 -13.29 -14.64 -15.03
N ILE A 4 -13.43 -13.42 -14.48
CA ILE A 4 -14.02 -12.22 -15.12
C ILE A 4 -13.20 -11.00 -14.64
N ASP A 5 -13.80 -9.82 -14.47
CA ASP A 5 -13.18 -8.60 -13.92
C ASP A 5 -13.21 -8.57 -12.38
N GLY A 6 -14.11 -9.35 -11.76
CA GLY A 6 -14.26 -9.45 -10.30
C GLY A 6 -15.06 -8.30 -9.69
N ILE A 7 -15.60 -7.37 -10.49
CA ILE A 7 -16.35 -6.21 -10.00
C ILE A 7 -17.80 -6.57 -9.66
N ASP A 8 -18.33 -7.68 -10.17
CA ASP A 8 -19.70 -8.15 -9.88
C ASP A 8 -19.98 -8.29 -8.39
N GLN A 9 -18.96 -8.64 -7.59
CA GLN A 9 -19.09 -8.79 -6.14
C GLN A 9 -19.29 -7.44 -5.45
N ILE A 10 -18.72 -6.36 -6.00
CA ILE A 10 -18.81 -5.01 -5.45
C ILE A 10 -20.27 -4.53 -5.39
N ALA A 11 -21.07 -4.89 -6.39
CA ALA A 11 -22.48 -4.50 -6.46
C ALA A 11 -23.31 -5.02 -5.27
N THR A 12 -22.84 -6.08 -4.62
CA THR A 12 -23.53 -6.76 -3.52
C THR A 12 -23.02 -6.37 -2.12
N CYS A 13 -21.97 -5.55 -2.03
CA CYS A 13 -21.36 -5.17 -0.76
C CYS A 13 -22.14 -4.04 -0.06
N ASP A 14 -22.26 -4.12 1.27
CA ASP A 14 -22.92 -3.11 2.12
C ASP A 14 -22.26 -1.72 2.08
N PHE A 15 -21.02 -1.63 1.59
CA PHE A 15 -20.23 -0.41 1.52
C PHE A 15 -20.06 0.13 0.10
N LYS A 16 -20.81 -0.37 -0.89
CA LYS A 16 -20.66 0.04 -2.30
C LYS A 16 -20.74 1.55 -2.51
N ASP A 17 -21.59 2.25 -1.75
CA ASP A 17 -21.78 3.70 -1.87
C ASP A 17 -20.60 4.52 -1.32
N LYS A 18 -19.64 3.86 -0.65
CA LYS A 18 -18.40 4.44 -0.16
C LYS A 18 -17.21 4.17 -1.09
N LEU A 19 -17.41 3.38 -2.14
CA LEU A 19 -16.35 3.05 -3.08
C LEU A 19 -16.23 4.17 -4.11
N ILE A 20 -15.02 4.72 -4.21
CA ILE A 20 -14.63 5.60 -5.30
C ILE A 20 -14.03 4.69 -6.36
N LEU A 21 -14.71 4.61 -7.51
CA LEU A 21 -14.22 3.90 -8.69
C LEU A 21 -13.75 4.92 -9.69
N PHE A 22 -12.49 4.82 -10.11
CA PHE A 22 -12.01 5.51 -11.30
C PHE A 22 -12.63 4.85 -12.53
N ASP A 23 -12.91 5.63 -13.57
CA ASP A 23 -13.40 5.07 -14.81
C ASP A 23 -12.33 4.19 -15.50
N GLN A 24 -12.76 3.32 -16.42
CA GLN A 24 -11.86 2.38 -17.09
C GLN A 24 -10.82 3.09 -17.99
N ASP A 25 -11.05 4.35 -18.33
CA ASP A 25 -10.19 5.14 -19.22
C ASP A 25 -9.19 6.01 -18.44
N PHE A 26 -9.27 6.04 -17.11
CA PHE A 26 -8.45 6.89 -16.26
C PHE A 26 -6.95 6.63 -16.50
N ASP A 27 -6.52 5.38 -16.36
CA ASP A 27 -5.14 4.99 -16.64
C ASP A 27 -4.75 5.17 -18.13
N ALA A 28 -5.71 5.05 -19.05
CA ALA A 28 -5.44 5.26 -20.48
C ALA A 28 -5.13 6.73 -20.79
N ALA A 29 -5.82 7.65 -20.13
CA ALA A 29 -5.63 9.09 -20.32
C ALA A 29 -4.48 9.66 -19.45
N HIS A 30 -4.17 9.03 -18.31
CA HIS A 30 -3.31 9.62 -17.27
C HIS A 30 -2.00 8.83 -17.06
N GLY A 31 -1.86 7.66 -17.70
CA GLY A 31 -0.74 6.75 -17.54
C GLY A 31 -1.06 5.57 -16.62
N SER A 32 -0.34 4.47 -16.79
CA SER A 32 -0.58 3.24 -16.04
C SER A 32 -0.39 3.43 -14.53
N PHE A 33 -1.28 2.81 -13.74
CA PHE A 33 -1.35 2.88 -12.27
C PHE A 33 -1.70 4.25 -11.71
N MET A 34 -2.27 5.16 -12.50
CA MET A 34 -2.55 6.50 -12.01
C MET A 34 -3.68 6.48 -10.97
N ASP A 35 -4.67 5.63 -11.19
CA ASP A 35 -5.75 5.39 -10.23
C ASP A 35 -5.20 4.97 -8.85
N THR A 36 -4.22 4.07 -8.88
CA THR A 36 -3.56 3.48 -7.72
C THR A 36 -2.68 4.52 -7.04
N ALA A 37 -1.92 5.28 -7.82
CA ALA A 37 -1.11 6.39 -7.34
C ALA A 37 -1.97 7.48 -6.67
N ALA A 38 -3.19 7.72 -7.15
CA ALA A 38 -4.10 8.69 -6.53
C ALA A 38 -4.60 8.22 -5.15
N VAL A 39 -4.78 6.91 -4.94
CA VAL A 39 -5.26 6.35 -3.66
C VAL A 39 -4.15 6.23 -2.62
N ILE A 40 -2.93 5.86 -3.03
CA ILE A 40 -1.80 5.57 -2.13
C ILE A 40 -1.56 6.66 -1.05
N PRO A 41 -1.54 7.98 -1.36
CA PRO A 41 -1.31 9.04 -0.38
C PRO A 41 -2.38 9.18 0.70
N GLN A 42 -3.57 8.59 0.49
CA GLN A 42 -4.68 8.63 1.45
C GLN A 42 -4.59 7.50 2.49
N LEU A 43 -3.60 6.60 2.37
CA LEU A 43 -3.42 5.46 3.26
C LEU A 43 -2.28 5.71 4.24
N ASP A 44 -2.51 5.41 5.52
CA ASP A 44 -1.48 5.50 6.56
C ASP A 44 -0.41 4.39 6.45
N LEU A 45 -0.80 3.24 5.87
CA LEU A 45 0.04 2.05 5.74
C LEU A 45 -0.45 1.15 4.60
N ILE A 46 0.49 0.62 3.81
CA ILE A 46 0.22 -0.38 2.77
C ILE A 46 0.91 -1.70 3.15
N ILE A 47 0.16 -2.81 3.16
CA ILE A 47 0.68 -4.15 3.44
C ILE A 47 0.43 -5.02 2.20
N SER A 48 1.49 -5.56 1.60
CA SER A 48 1.39 -6.32 0.34
C SER A 48 2.50 -7.38 0.23
N VAL A 49 2.36 -8.29 -0.73
CA VAL A 49 3.48 -9.08 -1.26
C VAL A 49 4.24 -8.26 -2.33
N ASP A 50 5.34 -8.80 -2.85
CA ASP A 50 6.15 -8.19 -3.92
C ASP A 50 5.35 -8.02 -5.23
N THR A 51 4.73 -6.85 -5.42
CA THR A 51 3.88 -6.49 -6.56
C THR A 51 4.19 -5.09 -7.08
N ALA A 52 3.65 -4.74 -8.26
CA ALA A 52 3.74 -3.37 -8.78
C ALA A 52 3.19 -2.33 -7.78
N THR A 53 2.08 -2.63 -7.11
CA THR A 53 1.45 -1.75 -6.12
C THR A 53 2.37 -1.48 -4.92
N CYS A 54 3.06 -2.49 -4.38
CA CYS A 54 3.96 -2.26 -3.25
C CYS A 54 5.18 -1.43 -3.66
N HIS A 55 5.66 -1.60 -4.89
CA HIS A 55 6.75 -0.82 -5.43
C HIS A 55 6.37 0.63 -5.68
N LEU A 56 5.19 0.87 -6.24
CA LEU A 56 4.65 2.21 -6.44
C LEU A 56 4.49 2.93 -5.10
N ALA A 57 3.85 2.27 -4.12
CA ALA A 57 3.69 2.79 -2.76
C ALA A 57 5.01 3.17 -2.09
N ALA A 58 5.99 2.26 -2.17
CA ALA A 58 7.32 2.45 -1.61
C ALA A 58 8.09 3.58 -2.31
N ALA A 59 7.98 3.71 -3.63
CA ALA A 59 8.59 4.79 -4.40
C ALA A 59 7.96 6.15 -4.09
N MET A 60 6.66 6.18 -3.78
CA MET A 60 5.93 7.37 -3.34
C MET A 60 6.16 7.72 -1.85
N GLY A 61 7.03 6.98 -1.15
CA GLY A 61 7.40 7.25 0.24
C GLY A 61 6.32 6.88 1.28
N THR A 62 5.24 6.22 0.87
CA THR A 62 4.20 5.78 1.80
C THR A 62 4.70 4.61 2.65
N PRO A 63 4.46 4.58 3.97
CA PRO A 63 4.83 3.44 4.81
C PRO A 63 4.33 2.14 4.20
N THR A 64 5.25 1.21 3.92
CA THR A 64 4.94 -0.01 3.15
C THR A 64 5.55 -1.23 3.81
N TRP A 65 4.73 -2.23 4.13
CA TRP A 65 5.17 -3.53 4.65
C TRP A 65 5.09 -4.57 3.54
N ILE A 66 6.21 -5.22 3.25
CA ILE A 66 6.31 -6.20 2.17
C ILE A 66 6.56 -7.58 2.76
N ILE A 67 5.69 -8.53 2.42
CA ILE A 67 5.84 -9.94 2.76
C ILE A 67 6.68 -10.62 1.69
N VAL A 68 7.85 -11.12 2.07
CA VAL A 68 8.86 -11.69 1.17
C VAL A 68 8.86 -13.23 1.28
N PRO A 69 8.68 -13.97 0.17
CA PRO A 69 8.73 -15.43 0.17
C PRO A 69 10.13 -15.99 0.47
N PHE A 70 10.19 -17.29 0.76
CA PHE A 70 11.42 -18.07 0.72
C PHE A 70 11.43 -18.99 -0.51
N PRO A 71 12.48 -18.98 -1.37
CA PRO A 71 13.60 -18.03 -1.34
C PRO A 71 13.15 -16.63 -1.77
N ALA A 72 13.80 -15.62 -1.22
CA ALA A 72 13.55 -14.23 -1.58
C ALA A 72 14.21 -13.87 -2.92
N ASP A 73 13.58 -12.97 -3.68
CA ASP A 73 14.22 -12.30 -4.80
C ASP A 73 15.47 -11.52 -4.35
N TRP A 74 16.47 -11.39 -5.24
CA TRP A 74 17.77 -10.81 -4.90
C TRP A 74 17.66 -9.37 -4.41
N ARG A 75 16.66 -8.62 -4.89
CA ARG A 75 16.38 -7.23 -4.49
C ARG A 75 15.81 -7.12 -3.08
N TRP A 76 15.64 -8.20 -2.35
CA TRP A 76 15.30 -8.08 -0.93
C TRP A 76 16.49 -8.36 -0.04
N LEU A 77 17.65 -8.77 -0.59
CA LEU A 77 18.82 -9.19 0.18
C LEU A 77 18.47 -10.26 1.23
N ARG A 78 19.44 -10.59 2.08
CA ARG A 78 19.32 -11.59 3.14
C ARG A 78 19.47 -10.93 4.50
N ASN A 79 18.81 -11.53 5.51
CA ASN A 79 18.98 -11.21 6.92
C ASN A 79 18.79 -9.73 7.30
N ARG A 80 17.82 -9.06 6.68
CA ARG A 80 17.46 -7.67 6.99
C ARG A 80 15.96 -7.44 6.91
N SER A 81 15.45 -6.52 7.71
CA SER A 81 14.02 -6.15 7.77
C SER A 81 13.72 -4.82 7.09
N ASP A 82 14.70 -4.16 6.48
CA ASP A 82 14.61 -2.89 5.78
C ASP A 82 14.98 -3.03 4.30
N SER A 83 14.70 -2.00 3.50
CA SER A 83 15.01 -1.92 2.08
C SER A 83 16.02 -0.80 1.79
N PRO A 84 17.21 -1.09 1.23
CA PRO A 84 18.14 -0.04 0.81
C PRO A 84 17.64 0.80 -0.38
N TRP A 85 16.60 0.35 -1.09
CA TRP A 85 15.99 1.08 -2.20
C TRP A 85 14.85 2.00 -1.75
N TYR A 86 14.16 1.64 -0.66
CA TYR A 86 12.95 2.31 -0.22
C TYR A 86 12.99 2.51 1.30
N PRO A 87 13.33 3.73 1.76
CA PRO A 87 13.41 4.02 3.20
C PRO A 87 12.09 3.81 3.97
N SER A 88 10.94 3.91 3.28
CA SER A 88 9.61 3.69 3.87
C SER A 88 9.23 2.21 4.01
N VAL A 89 10.07 1.27 3.56
CA VAL A 89 9.75 -0.15 3.51
C VAL A 89 10.26 -0.92 4.72
N ARG A 90 9.39 -1.77 5.27
CA ARG A 90 9.73 -2.85 6.21
C ARG A 90 9.41 -4.21 5.58
N LEU A 91 10.32 -5.16 5.76
CA LEU A 91 10.24 -6.51 5.20
C LEU A 91 9.87 -7.51 6.28
N PHE A 92 8.87 -8.35 5.99
CA PHE A 92 8.46 -9.51 6.78
C PHE A 92 8.73 -10.76 5.97
N ARG A 93 9.47 -11.72 6.52
CA ARG A 93 10.06 -12.80 5.70
C ARG A 93 9.51 -14.15 6.07
N GLN A 94 9.15 -14.92 5.05
CA GLN A 94 9.04 -16.35 5.21
C GLN A 94 10.43 -16.95 5.47
N HIS A 95 10.57 -17.69 6.56
CA HIS A 95 11.82 -18.39 6.91
C HIS A 95 11.89 -19.81 6.36
N THR A 96 10.74 -20.43 6.12
CA THR A 96 10.62 -21.81 5.63
C THR A 96 9.59 -21.84 4.52
N LEU A 97 9.94 -22.40 3.37
CA LEU A 97 9.06 -22.50 2.21
C LEU A 97 7.69 -23.06 2.62
N GLY A 98 6.63 -22.32 2.28
CA GLY A 98 5.25 -22.71 2.55
C GLY A 98 4.73 -22.37 3.96
N ASN A 99 5.60 -22.03 4.91
CA ASN A 99 5.16 -21.54 6.22
C ASN A 99 4.95 -20.01 6.15
N TRP A 100 3.70 -19.58 6.12
CA TRP A 100 3.32 -18.16 6.13
C TRP A 100 2.85 -17.68 7.51
N ASP A 101 2.67 -18.59 8.46
CA ASP A 101 2.18 -18.24 9.81
C ASP A 101 3.15 -17.30 10.50
N THR A 102 4.46 -17.53 10.39
CA THR A 102 5.47 -16.67 11.02
C THR A 102 5.39 -15.22 10.54
N PRO A 103 5.56 -14.89 9.25
CA PRO A 103 5.50 -13.49 8.81
C PRO A 103 4.12 -12.86 9.04
N ILE A 104 3.02 -13.62 8.93
CA ILE A 104 1.69 -13.10 9.19
C ILE A 104 1.50 -12.74 10.67
N ASN A 105 1.92 -13.60 11.59
CA ASN A 105 1.84 -13.31 13.04
C ASN A 105 2.70 -12.11 13.43
N GLU A 106 3.88 -11.96 12.81
CA GLU A 106 4.72 -10.77 13.01
C GLU A 106 4.04 -9.49 12.54
N ILE A 107 3.40 -9.51 11.37
CA ILE A 107 2.62 -8.38 10.83
C ILE A 107 1.48 -8.03 11.77
N VAL A 108 0.71 -9.01 12.22
CA VAL A 108 -0.42 -8.79 13.15
C VAL A 108 0.07 -8.16 14.45
N SER A 109 1.15 -8.71 15.04
CA SER A 109 1.72 -8.17 16.26
C SER A 109 2.22 -6.73 16.07
N GLU A 110 2.87 -6.45 14.95
CA GLU A 110 3.38 -5.11 14.67
C GLU A 110 2.23 -4.12 14.43
N LEU A 111 1.22 -4.51 13.65
CA LEU A 111 0.06 -3.65 13.37
C LEU A 111 -0.68 -3.27 14.65
N GLN A 112 -0.87 -4.23 15.56
CA GLN A 112 -1.44 -3.96 16.88
C GLN A 112 -0.62 -2.95 17.70
N LYS A 113 0.71 -3.00 17.61
CA LYS A 113 1.59 -2.01 18.26
C LYS A 113 1.43 -0.65 17.63
N THR A 114 1.46 -0.56 16.29
CA THR A 114 1.25 0.70 15.57
C THR A 114 -0.08 1.34 15.96
N LEU A 115 -1.18 0.58 15.93
CA LEU A 115 -2.52 1.09 16.27
C LEU A 115 -2.65 1.52 17.73
N SER A 116 -2.02 0.80 18.66
CA SER A 116 -2.04 1.16 20.09
C SER A 116 -1.18 2.39 20.40
N MET A 117 -0.06 2.57 19.70
CA MET A 117 0.75 3.79 19.79
C MET A 117 0.00 5.02 19.25
N THR A 118 -0.70 4.88 18.11
CA THR A 118 -1.52 5.95 17.56
C THR A 118 -2.68 6.33 18.49
N SER A 119 -3.21 5.37 19.25
CA SER A 119 -4.32 5.61 20.20
C SER A 119 -3.88 6.33 21.48
N SER A 120 -2.58 6.30 21.84
CA SER A 120 -2.09 6.83 23.12
C SER A 120 -1.53 8.25 23.04
N GLU A 121 -1.23 8.78 21.85
CA GLU A 121 -0.69 10.14 21.71
C GLU A 121 -1.64 11.16 21.08
N HIS A 122 -2.72 10.80 20.39
CA HIS A 122 -3.67 11.78 19.87
C HIS A 122 -5.11 11.24 19.92
N THR A 123 -6.03 12.09 20.37
CA THR A 123 -7.35 12.17 19.71
C THR A 123 -7.03 12.21 18.22
N ILE A 124 -7.25 11.10 17.51
CA ILE A 124 -7.23 11.13 16.04
C ILE A 124 -8.34 12.11 15.71
N SER A 125 -7.97 13.36 15.47
CA SER A 125 -8.79 14.22 14.64
C SER A 125 -8.98 13.40 13.39
N LEU A 126 -10.21 12.97 13.11
CA LEU A 126 -10.63 12.27 11.90
C LEU A 126 -10.44 13.17 10.65
N LEU A 127 -9.54 14.13 10.70
CA LEU A 127 -9.08 14.86 9.54
C LEU A 127 -8.09 13.94 8.81
N PRO A 128 -8.33 13.72 7.50
CA PRO A 128 -7.51 12.84 6.69
C PRO A 128 -6.03 13.21 6.83
N HIS A 129 -5.15 12.21 6.86
CA HIS A 129 -3.70 12.42 6.78
C HIS A 129 -3.43 13.44 5.68
N GLN A 130 -3.01 14.64 6.07
CA GLN A 130 -2.73 15.68 5.10
C GLN A 130 -1.44 15.26 4.41
N PRO A 131 -1.43 15.17 3.06
CA PRO A 131 -0.24 14.82 2.32
C PRO A 131 0.92 15.71 2.76
N THR A 132 2.12 15.15 2.88
CA THR A 132 3.33 15.96 3.13
C THR A 132 3.47 17.03 2.04
N ALA A 133 4.24 18.10 2.27
CA ALA A 133 4.43 19.14 1.25
C ALA A 133 4.89 18.57 -0.11
N GLU A 134 5.71 17.51 -0.09
CA GLU A 134 6.15 16.80 -1.29
C GLU A 134 5.03 15.97 -1.93
N GLN A 135 4.21 15.27 -1.16
CA GLN A 135 3.05 14.54 -1.67
C GLN A 135 1.95 15.47 -2.18
N HIS A 136 1.77 16.62 -1.54
CA HIS A 136 0.84 17.66 -1.96
C HIS A 136 1.32 18.30 -3.26
N GLN A 137 2.61 18.61 -3.37
CA GLN A 137 3.20 19.12 -4.61
C GLN A 137 3.14 18.09 -5.74
N PHE A 138 3.35 16.81 -5.42
CA PHE A 138 3.14 15.71 -6.37
C PHE A 138 1.68 15.63 -6.82
N PHE A 139 0.72 15.68 -5.89
CA PHE A 139 -0.71 15.64 -6.20
C PHE A 139 -1.16 16.86 -7.01
N GLU A 140 -0.72 18.07 -6.64
CA GLU A 140 -1.00 19.30 -7.41
C GLU A 140 -0.38 19.24 -8.81
N HIS A 141 0.85 18.75 -8.94
CA HIS A 141 1.47 18.54 -10.25
C HIS A 141 0.70 17.51 -11.07
N LEU A 142 0.27 16.42 -10.44
CA LEU A 142 -0.57 15.40 -11.04
C LEU A 142 -1.83 16.06 -11.60
N MET A 143 -2.60 16.76 -10.77
CA MET A 143 -3.84 17.42 -11.17
C MET A 143 -3.65 18.49 -12.26
N GLN A 144 -2.50 19.17 -12.29
CA GLN A 144 -2.18 20.17 -13.32
C GLN A 144 -1.84 19.53 -14.68
N THR A 145 -1.29 18.31 -14.69
CA THR A 145 -1.03 17.56 -15.94
C THR A 145 -2.27 16.92 -16.57
N LEU A 146 -3.44 17.02 -15.91
CA LEU A 146 -4.72 16.44 -16.36
C LEU A 146 -5.65 17.45 -17.09
N ASN A 147 -5.21 18.69 -17.27
CA ASN A 147 -5.90 19.74 -18.05
C ASN A 147 -5.10 20.09 -19.32
#